data_AF-A0A1H1MUG2-F1
#
_entry.id   AF-A0A1H1MUG2-F1
#
_cell.length_a   1.000
_cell.length_b   1.000
_cell.length_c   1.000
_cell.angle_alpha   90.00
_cell.angle_beta   90.00
_cell.angle_gamma   90.00
#
_symmetry.space_group_name_H-M   'P 1'
#
loop_
_entity.id
_entity.type
_entity.pdbx_description
1 polymer ?
#
loop_
_entity_poly.entity_id
_entity_poly.type
_entity_poly.pdbx_seq_one_letter_code
_entity_poly.pdbx_strand_id
1 'polypeptide(L)' 'MTVSTSEQQVTGLLDAAHLSVSAEEKAQMIKDYPTIRAGADALYLPELEFVEPATRFDPAGYYNS' A
#
# COMPACT_ATOMS: atom_id res chain seq x y z
N MET A 1 1.82 18.90 -19.86
CA MET A 1 1.24 17.55 -19.69
C MET A 1 1.23 17.28 -18.19
N THR A 2 0.06 17.34 -17.55
CA THR A 2 -0.07 17.04 -16.10
C THR A 2 -0.28 15.54 -15.97
N VAL A 3 0.78 14.82 -15.60
CA VAL A 3 0.69 13.39 -15.28
C VAL A 3 -0.29 13.25 -14.11
N SER A 4 -1.24 12.32 -14.19
CA SER A 4 -2.18 12.09 -13.09
C SER A 4 -1.42 11.65 -11.83
N THR A 5 -1.88 12.04 -10.63
CA THR A 5 -1.20 11.69 -9.37
C THR A 5 -1.01 10.19 -9.21
N SER A 6 -2.02 9.39 -9.57
CA SER A 6 -1.95 7.93 -9.54
C SER A 6 -0.90 7.35 -10.49
N GLU A 7 -0.74 7.93 -11.69
CA GLU A 7 0.26 7.48 -12.66
C GLU A 7 1.69 7.74 -12.17
N GLN A 8 1.94 8.89 -11.55
CA GLN A 8 3.23 9.19 -10.93
C GLN A 8 3.52 8.22 -9.78
N GLN A 9 2.53 7.95 -8.93
CA GLN A 9 2.68 7.05 -7.78
C GLN A 9 2.93 5.61 -8.20
N VAL A 10 2.14 5.07 -9.14
CA VAL A 10 2.34 3.71 -9.65
C VAL A 10 3.69 3.58 -10.35
N THR A 11 4.10 4.57 -11.15
CA THR A 11 5.43 4.56 -11.80
C THR A 11 6.54 4.54 -10.75
N GLY A 12 6.49 5.43 -9.76
CA GLY A 12 7.50 5.47 -8.69
C GLY A 12 7.57 4.19 -7.86
N LEU A 13 6.43 3.54 -7.60
CA LEU A 13 6.39 2.26 -6.89
C LEU A 13 7.02 1.12 -7.70
N LEU A 14 6.71 1.04 -8.99
CA LEU A 14 7.30 0.03 -9.88
C LEU A 14 8.80 0.22 -10.03
N ASP A 15 9.24 1.47 -10.19
CA ASP A 15 10.67 1.82 -10.29
C ASP A 15 11.42 1.46 -9.00
N ALA A 16 10.87 1.78 -7.83
CA ALA A 16 11.47 1.47 -6.54
C ALA A 16 11.55 -0.05 -6.26
N ALA A 17 10.57 -0.80 -6.74
CA ALA A 17 10.55 -2.26 -6.63
C ALA A 17 11.38 -2.96 -7.74
N HIS A 18 11.93 -2.21 -8.68
CA HIS A 18 12.61 -2.73 -9.87
C HIS A 18 11.75 -3.71 -10.68
N LEU A 19 10.45 -3.43 -10.79
CA LEU A 19 9.50 -4.27 -11.51
C LEU A 19 9.19 -3.70 -12.89
N SER A 20 9.40 -4.52 -13.92
CA SER A 20 8.89 -4.27 -15.26
C SER A 20 7.55 -4.97 -15.46
N VAL A 21 6.54 -4.23 -15.89
CA VAL A 21 5.19 -4.74 -16.20
C VAL A 21 4.77 -4.31 -17.60
N SER A 22 3.78 -4.98 -18.17
CA SER A 22 3.21 -4.57 -19.45
C SER A 22 2.48 -3.22 -19.35
N ALA A 23 2.25 -2.58 -20.49
CA ALA A 23 1.47 -1.34 -20.52
C ALA A 23 0.02 -1.54 -20.04
N GLU A 24 -0.57 -2.71 -20.32
CA GLU A 24 -1.93 -3.05 -19.90
C GLU A 24 -2.00 -3.25 -18.38
N GLU A 25 -1.02 -3.96 -17.80
CA GLU A 25 -0.92 -4.15 -16.35
C GLU A 25 -0.72 -2.82 -15.64
N LYS A 26 0.16 -1.96 -16.15
CA LYS A 26 0.37 -0.62 -15.60
C LYS A 26 -0.91 0.21 -15.65
N ALA A 27 -1.64 0.19 -16.77
CA ALA A 27 -2.89 0.91 -16.90
C ALA A 27 -3.95 0.43 -15.89
N GLN A 28 -4.04 -0.89 -15.67
CA GLN A 28 -4.94 -1.45 -14.67
C GLN A 28 -4.53 -1.06 -13.24
N MET A 29 -3.23 -1.10 -12.92
CA MET A 29 -2.72 -0.65 -11.62
C MET A 29 -3.02 0.84 -11.36
N ILE A 30 -2.84 1.72 -12.35
CA ILE A 30 -3.17 3.16 -12.25
C ILE A 30 -4.66 3.36 -11.95
N LYS A 31 -5.52 2.58 -12.60
CA LYS A 31 -6.97 2.62 -12.40
C LYS A 31 -7.35 2.18 -10.98
N ASP A 32 -6.73 1.13 -10.46
CA ASP A 32 -7.10 0.54 -9.18
C ASP A 32 -6.43 1.22 -7.97
N TYR A 33 -5.33 1.94 -8.20
CA TYR A 33 -4.52 2.58 -7.17
C TYR A 33 -5.31 3.41 -6.14
N PRO A 34 -6.28 4.28 -6.52
CA PRO A 34 -7.02 5.08 -5.56
C PRO A 34 -7.81 4.22 -4.55
N THR A 35 -8.41 3.12 -5.01
CA THR A 35 -9.18 2.21 -4.17
C THR A 35 -8.28 1.48 -3.19
N ILE A 36 -7.12 0.99 -3.68
CA ILE A 36 -6.12 0.32 -2.84
C ILE A 36 -5.57 1.29 -1.78
N ARG A 37 -5.26 2.53 -2.18
CA ARG A 37 -4.77 3.56 -1.27
C ARG A 37 -5.79 3.89 -0.19
N ALA A 38 -7.05 4.09 -0.55
CA ALA A 38 -8.12 4.35 0.42
C ALA A 38 -8.30 3.20 1.40
N GLY A 39 -8.19 1.95 0.93
CA GLY A 39 -8.20 0.77 1.80
C GLY A 39 -7.02 0.73 2.78
N ALA A 40 -5.82 1.07 2.31
CA ALA A 40 -4.63 1.16 3.15
C ALA A 40 -4.73 2.31 4.18
N ASP A 41 -5.27 3.46 3.80
CA ASP A 41 -5.50 4.59 4.70
C ASP A 41 -6.50 4.23 5.81
N ALA A 42 -7.52 3.44 5.51
CA ALA A 42 -8.50 2.98 6.49
C ALA A 42 -7.91 2.01 7.55
N LEU A 43 -6.74 1.44 7.30
CA LEU A 43 -6.01 0.61 8.28
C LEU A 43 -5.17 1.44 9.25
N TYR A 44 -5.07 2.75 9.04
CA TYR A 44 -4.35 3.63 9.95
C TYR A 44 -5.13 3.79 11.26
N LEU A 45 -4.51 3.37 12.36
CA LEU A 45 -5.06 3.42 13.72
C LEU A 45 -4.18 4.38 14.55
N PRO A 46 -4.57 5.67 14.71
CA PRO A 46 -3.78 6.67 15.42
C PRO A 46 -3.39 6.27 16.84
N GLU A 47 -4.24 5.50 17.52
CA GLU A 47 -4.01 4.98 18.87
C GLU A 47 -2.80 4.04 18.98
N LEU A 48 -2.33 3.50 17.86
CA LEU A 48 -1.16 2.61 17.81
C LEU A 48 0.15 3.34 17.49
N GLU A 49 0.16 4.67 17.38
CA GLU A 49 1.36 5.45 17.00
C GLU A 49 2.57 5.18 17.91
N PHE A 50 2.33 4.93 19.20
CA PHE A 50 3.38 4.63 20.20
C PHE A 50 3.53 3.14 20.51
N VAL A 51 2.77 2.27 19.83
CA VAL A 51 2.84 0.82 20.03
C VAL A 51 3.97 0.27 19.16
N GLU A 52 4.88 -0.49 19.77
CA GLU A 52 5.94 -1.14 19.01
C GLU A 52 5.36 -2.09 17.95
N PRO A 53 5.91 -2.10 16.73
CA PRO A 53 5.46 -3.02 15.69
C PRO A 53 5.58 -4.47 16.14
N ALA A 54 4.55 -5.27 15.87
CA ALA A 54 4.63 -6.70 16.11
C ALA A 54 5.75 -7.31 15.25
N THR A 55 6.79 -7.85 15.90
CA THR A 55 7.93 -8.49 15.23
C THR A 55 7.65 -9.93 14.79
N ARG A 56 6.51 -10.47 15.21
CA ARG A 56 6.02 -11.80 14.85
C ARG A 56 4.51 -11.76 14.68
N PHE A 57 4.01 -12.51 13.71
CA PHE A 57 2.59 -12.81 13.62
C PHE A 57 2.26 -13.90 14.65
N ASP A 58 1.45 -13.58 15.65
CA ASP A 58 0.95 -14.54 16.63
C ASP A 58 -0.58 -14.62 16.52
N PRO A 59 -1.13 -15.63 15.82
CA PRO A 59 -2.57 -15.79 15.67
C PRO A 59 -3.28 -16.19 16.99
N ALA A 60 -2.54 -16.57 18.04
CA ALA A 60 -3.07 -17.00 19.34
C ALA A 60 -2.86 -15.97 20.47
N GLY A 61 -2.02 -14.95 20.25
CA GLY A 61 -1.57 -14.01 21.29
C GLY A 61 -2.62 -13.04 21.82
N TYR A 62 -3.81 -12.97 21.22
CA TYR A 62 -4.85 -11.98 21.56
C TYR A 62 -5.67 -12.33 22.83
N TYR A 63 -5.51 -13.52 23.42
CA TYR A 63 -6.36 -13.99 24.54
C TYR A 63 -5.65 -14.21 25.89
N ASN A 64 -4.34 -13.95 26.00
CA ASN A 64 -3.57 -14.24 27.22
C ASN A 64 -2.85 -12.99 27.79
N SER A 65 -3.59 -11.91 28.02
CA SER A 65 -3.14 -10.78 28.86
C SER A 65 -4.27 -10.25 29.72
#